data_AF-A0A4Q7USZ8-F1
#
_entry.id   AF-A0A4Q7USZ8-F1
#
_cell.length_a   1.000
_cell.length_b   1.000
_cell.length_c   1.000
_cell.angle_alpha   90.00
_cell.angle_beta   90.00
_cell.angle_gamma   90.00
#
_symmetry.space_group_name_H-M   'P 1'
#
loop_
_entity.id
_entity.type
_entity.pdbx_description
1 polymer ?
#
loop_
_entity_poly.entity_id
_entity_poly.type
_entity_poly.pdbx_seq_one_letter_code
_entity_poly.pdbx_strand_id
1 'polypeptide(L)'
;MVRRMRDVRYREEQWRDRYAPHVAPINELVDELGTRDEAGHPPYVAPMYKGVRARALAILRDPGPKAGGENGSGFLSVENDDQSAQRQDEFFRGAGIDPAEVVPWNAYPWYINSKPTREQLQQGTEPLRRLIALLPHLRVVILEGIDAKAAWDLFVARHGAWVRSREIEAVSTYHPSRQALQHPDPAERDRREEHIRSTLRRAARVIDEHDTGPGAEKPSPSAPEGLGVIDVDVIGRPAAASTPSELLWRAAVTAAIGRREVPDGVRFAIEVEFRLPSSRERNDRWDVDGLLTPTFEALGGAIGWRRGQGRPQADDERIDRIVASKRPATRDEEPGARLRIVPLASP
;
A
#
# COMPACT_ATOMS: atom_id res chain seq x y z
N MET A 1 13.38 2.93 -13.08
CA MET A 1 14.15 2.62 -14.30
C MET A 1 13.25 1.79 -15.19
N VAL A 2 12.93 2.24 -16.40
CA VAL A 2 11.86 1.63 -17.24
C VAL A 2 12.46 0.65 -18.26
N ARG A 3 11.67 -0.34 -18.71
CA ARG A 3 12.02 -1.33 -19.76
C ARG A 3 13.24 -2.22 -19.46
N ARG A 4 13.38 -2.69 -18.22
CA ARG A 4 14.51 -3.52 -17.79
C ARG A 4 14.49 -4.92 -18.40
N MET A 5 13.32 -5.45 -18.79
CA MET A 5 13.18 -6.79 -19.39
C MET A 5 13.89 -6.94 -20.75
N ARG A 6 14.33 -5.84 -21.37
CA ARG A 6 15.21 -5.87 -22.54
C ARG A 6 16.58 -6.48 -22.23
N ASP A 7 17.05 -6.33 -20.99
CA ASP A 7 18.30 -6.90 -20.52
C ASP A 7 18.12 -8.40 -20.25
N VAL A 8 18.95 -9.22 -20.88
CA VAL A 8 18.90 -10.67 -20.78
C VAL A 8 19.19 -11.13 -19.34
N ARG A 9 20.19 -10.54 -18.68
CA ARG A 9 20.57 -10.92 -17.30
C ARG A 9 19.44 -10.62 -16.33
N TYR A 10 18.81 -9.44 -16.51
CA TYR A 10 17.65 -9.09 -15.70
C TYR A 10 16.52 -10.09 -15.88
N ARG A 11 16.23 -10.49 -17.12
CA ARG A 11 15.19 -11.48 -17.42
C ARG A 11 15.50 -12.84 -16.80
N GLU A 12 16.76 -13.28 -16.87
CA GLU A 12 17.22 -14.52 -16.23
C GLU A 12 17.04 -14.48 -14.71
N GLU A 13 17.29 -13.33 -14.07
CA GLU A 13 16.99 -13.13 -12.64
C GLU A 13 15.49 -13.26 -12.36
N GLN A 14 14.62 -12.63 -13.17
CA GLN A 14 13.17 -12.75 -12.99
C GLN A 14 12.70 -14.20 -13.11
N TRP A 15 13.24 -14.96 -14.07
CA TRP A 15 12.96 -16.39 -14.22
C TRP A 15 13.42 -17.22 -13.04
N ARG A 16 14.59 -16.92 -12.47
CA ARG A 16 15.12 -17.58 -11.27
C ARG A 16 14.25 -17.31 -10.05
N ASP A 17 13.80 -16.06 -9.90
CA ASP A 17 13.08 -15.59 -8.72
C ASP A 17 11.55 -15.67 -8.86
N ARG A 18 11.04 -16.29 -9.94
CA ARG A 18 9.59 -16.38 -10.20
C ARG A 18 8.79 -17.04 -9.07
N TYR A 19 9.43 -17.84 -8.21
CA TYR A 19 8.80 -18.39 -7.01
C TYR A 19 9.35 -17.77 -5.71
N ALA A 20 9.76 -16.50 -5.75
CA ALA A 20 10.03 -15.76 -4.52
C ALA A 20 8.79 -15.80 -3.61
N PRO A 21 8.93 -15.91 -2.28
CA PRO A 21 7.84 -16.31 -1.39
C PRO A 21 6.56 -15.46 -1.49
N HIS A 22 6.68 -14.18 -1.83
CA HIS A 22 5.55 -13.26 -1.94
C HIS A 22 4.79 -13.36 -3.28
N VAL A 23 5.40 -13.89 -4.34
CA VAL A 23 4.76 -14.11 -5.66
C VAL A 23 4.50 -15.58 -5.96
N ALA A 24 5.14 -16.52 -5.25
CA ALA A 24 5.02 -17.95 -5.49
C ALA A 24 3.56 -18.45 -5.56
N PRO A 25 2.65 -18.09 -4.64
CA PRO A 25 1.26 -18.58 -4.72
C PRO A 25 0.52 -18.15 -6.00
N ILE A 26 0.86 -16.96 -6.52
CA ILE A 26 0.27 -16.44 -7.76
C ILE A 26 0.86 -17.16 -8.97
N ASN A 27 2.17 -17.43 -8.95
CA ASN A 27 2.86 -18.07 -10.06
C ASN A 27 2.61 -19.59 -10.10
N GLU A 28 2.36 -20.23 -8.96
CA GLU A 28 1.82 -21.60 -8.88
C GLU A 28 0.40 -21.66 -9.44
N LEU A 29 -0.45 -20.65 -9.16
CA LEU A 29 -1.75 -20.53 -9.83
C LEU A 29 -1.57 -20.43 -11.36
N VAL A 30 -0.60 -19.67 -11.84
CA VAL A 30 -0.29 -19.60 -13.28
C VAL A 30 0.12 -20.96 -13.84
N ASP A 31 0.96 -21.72 -13.15
CA ASP A 31 1.33 -23.09 -13.55
C ASP A 31 0.10 -24.02 -13.65
N GLU A 32 -0.81 -23.92 -12.68
CA GLU A 32 -2.05 -24.70 -12.65
C GLU A 32 -3.04 -24.32 -13.75
N LEU A 33 -3.06 -23.05 -14.18
CA LEU A 33 -3.86 -22.61 -15.33
C LEU A 33 -3.37 -23.27 -16.63
N GLY A 34 -2.06 -23.54 -16.70
CA GLY A 34 -1.43 -24.29 -17.76
C GLY A 34 -1.54 -23.67 -19.16
N THR A 35 -0.97 -24.37 -20.13
CA THR A 35 -1.04 -24.00 -21.54
C THR A 35 -2.43 -24.31 -22.12
N ARG A 36 -2.93 -23.43 -22.98
CA ARG A 36 -4.07 -23.72 -23.87
C ARG A 36 -3.61 -23.76 -25.32
N ASP A 37 -4.21 -24.65 -26.11
CA ASP A 37 -3.78 -25.01 -27.48
C ASP A 37 -3.38 -23.81 -28.34
N GLU A 38 -4.25 -22.78 -28.43
CA GLU A 38 -3.98 -21.59 -29.25
C GLU A 38 -3.45 -20.39 -28.45
N ALA A 39 -3.62 -20.39 -27.11
CA ALA A 39 -3.42 -19.20 -26.29
C ALA A 39 -2.12 -19.23 -25.45
N GLY A 40 -1.34 -20.32 -25.57
CA GLY A 40 -0.07 -20.47 -24.88
C GLY A 40 -0.22 -20.60 -23.37
N HIS A 41 0.86 -20.35 -22.65
CA HIS A 41 0.91 -20.31 -21.19
C HIS A 41 0.69 -18.86 -20.70
N PRO A 42 -0.07 -18.60 -19.62
CA PRO A 42 -0.20 -17.26 -19.06
C PRO A 42 1.16 -16.70 -18.60
N PRO A 43 1.46 -15.42 -18.79
CA PRO A 43 2.70 -14.86 -18.22
C PRO A 43 2.65 -14.88 -16.68
N TYR A 44 3.79 -15.11 -16.06
CA TYR A 44 3.96 -15.02 -14.61
C TYR A 44 3.85 -13.57 -14.11
N VAL A 45 3.58 -13.36 -12.84
CA VAL A 45 3.75 -12.05 -12.19
C VAL A 45 5.22 -11.86 -11.81
N ALA A 46 5.82 -10.73 -12.22
CA ALA A 46 7.23 -10.47 -11.98
C ALA A 46 7.57 -10.32 -10.47
N PRO A 47 8.72 -10.83 -10.01
CA PRO A 47 9.16 -10.72 -8.60
C PRO A 47 9.24 -9.29 -8.03
N MET A 48 9.33 -8.25 -8.88
CA MET A 48 9.32 -6.84 -8.45
C MET A 48 8.05 -6.43 -7.70
N TYR A 49 6.93 -7.14 -7.90
CA TYR A 49 5.66 -6.84 -7.27
C TYR A 49 5.60 -7.42 -5.85
N LYS A 50 4.79 -6.82 -4.98
CA LYS A 50 4.52 -7.31 -3.62
C LYS A 50 3.71 -8.61 -3.59
N GLY A 51 3.16 -9.04 -4.73
CA GLY A 51 2.42 -10.29 -4.86
C GLY A 51 1.27 -10.39 -3.87
N VAL A 52 1.23 -11.43 -3.04
CA VAL A 52 0.16 -11.64 -2.03
C VAL A 52 0.04 -10.51 -1.00
N ARG A 53 1.07 -9.66 -0.88
CA ARG A 53 1.08 -8.50 0.02
C ARG A 53 0.52 -7.23 -0.63
N ALA A 54 0.17 -7.28 -1.91
CA ALA A 54 -0.34 -6.13 -2.65
C ALA A 54 -1.75 -5.72 -2.20
N ARG A 55 -2.00 -4.41 -2.30
CA ARG A 55 -3.31 -3.81 -1.99
C ARG A 55 -4.09 -3.39 -3.22
N ALA A 56 -3.43 -3.35 -4.36
CA ALA A 56 -4.03 -3.03 -5.63
C ALA A 56 -3.88 -4.18 -6.62
N LEU A 57 -4.89 -4.34 -7.47
CA LEU A 57 -4.90 -5.24 -8.61
C LEU A 57 -5.25 -4.43 -9.86
N ALA A 58 -4.36 -4.38 -10.85
CA ALA A 58 -4.68 -3.79 -12.15
C ALA A 58 -5.15 -4.90 -13.09
N ILE A 59 -6.38 -4.77 -13.61
CA ILE A 59 -6.94 -5.69 -14.60
C ILE A 59 -6.87 -5.02 -15.97
N LEU A 60 -6.17 -5.66 -16.89
CA LEU A 60 -6.09 -5.31 -18.31
C LEU A 60 -6.84 -6.36 -19.14
N ARG A 61 -6.89 -6.22 -20.47
CA ARG A 61 -7.68 -7.09 -21.34
C ARG A 61 -7.11 -8.52 -21.46
N ASP A 62 -5.93 -8.63 -22.03
CA ASP A 62 -5.18 -9.87 -22.32
C ASP A 62 -3.67 -9.55 -22.32
N PRO A 63 -2.79 -10.52 -22.10
CA PRO A 63 -1.35 -10.29 -22.20
C PRO A 63 -0.98 -9.63 -23.53
N GLY A 64 -0.08 -8.65 -23.49
CA GLY A 64 0.49 -8.10 -24.72
C GLY A 64 1.52 -9.05 -25.34
N PRO A 65 1.90 -8.86 -26.63
CA PRO A 65 2.92 -9.67 -27.29
C PRO A 65 4.29 -9.65 -26.57
N LYS A 66 4.57 -8.57 -25.82
CA LYS A 66 5.81 -8.40 -25.04
C LYS A 66 5.79 -9.09 -23.68
N ALA A 67 4.62 -9.58 -23.24
CA ALA A 67 4.46 -10.40 -22.05
C ALA A 67 4.29 -11.88 -22.41
N GLY A 68 3.27 -12.21 -23.22
CA GLY A 68 2.88 -13.60 -23.51
C GLY A 68 3.08 -14.07 -24.94
N GLY A 69 3.61 -13.22 -25.84
CA GLY A 69 3.98 -13.66 -27.19
C GLY A 69 5.24 -14.52 -27.20
N GLU A 70 5.53 -15.15 -28.35
CA GLU A 70 6.70 -16.04 -28.54
C GLU A 70 8.03 -15.41 -28.09
N ASN A 71 8.19 -14.11 -28.34
CA ASN A 71 9.38 -13.33 -27.94
C ASN A 71 9.12 -12.42 -26.73
N GLY A 72 8.07 -12.72 -25.95
CA GLY A 72 7.72 -12.00 -24.73
C GLY A 72 8.70 -12.29 -23.60
N SER A 73 8.61 -11.49 -22.53
CA SER A 73 9.40 -11.73 -21.32
C SER A 73 8.97 -13.01 -20.57
N GLY A 74 7.73 -13.46 -20.77
CA GLY A 74 7.07 -14.46 -19.94
C GLY A 74 6.48 -13.87 -18.66
N PHE A 75 6.48 -12.55 -18.50
CA PHE A 75 6.01 -11.86 -17.30
C PHE A 75 5.02 -10.73 -17.59
N LEU A 76 4.02 -10.59 -16.72
CA LEU A 76 3.28 -9.36 -16.51
C LEU A 76 4.16 -8.41 -15.71
N SER A 77 4.60 -7.31 -16.34
CA SER A 77 5.48 -6.33 -15.70
C SER A 77 5.41 -4.96 -16.36
N VAL A 78 5.43 -3.90 -15.55
CA VAL A 78 5.64 -2.52 -16.00
C VAL A 78 7.08 -2.27 -16.51
N GLU A 79 7.99 -3.21 -16.25
CA GLU A 79 9.36 -3.18 -16.74
C GLU A 79 9.54 -3.93 -18.08
N ASN A 80 8.46 -4.45 -18.67
CA ASN A 80 8.47 -5.00 -20.02
C ASN A 80 8.98 -3.98 -21.05
N ASP A 81 9.65 -4.47 -22.10
CA ASP A 81 10.20 -3.61 -23.15
C ASP A 81 9.12 -3.18 -24.16
N ASP A 82 8.17 -2.39 -23.68
CA ASP A 82 7.08 -1.83 -24.46
C ASP A 82 6.58 -0.48 -23.93
N GLN A 83 5.90 0.27 -24.80
CA GLN A 83 5.43 1.62 -24.49
C GLN A 83 4.23 1.64 -23.54
N SER A 84 3.43 0.57 -23.50
CA SER A 84 2.25 0.50 -22.63
C SER A 84 2.70 0.27 -21.19
N ALA A 85 3.62 -0.67 -20.96
CA ALA A 85 4.26 -0.94 -19.68
C ALA A 85 4.94 0.31 -19.11
N GLN A 86 5.71 1.02 -19.95
CA GLN A 86 6.31 2.31 -19.57
C GLN A 86 5.27 3.35 -19.14
N ARG A 87 4.23 3.57 -19.95
CA ARG A 87 3.19 4.56 -19.62
C ARG A 87 2.46 4.18 -18.34
N GLN A 88 2.24 2.90 -18.11
CA GLN A 88 1.60 2.42 -16.90
C GLN A 88 2.48 2.71 -15.66
N ASP A 89 3.79 2.46 -15.70
CA ASP A 89 4.74 2.87 -14.64
C ASP A 89 4.67 4.38 -14.38
N GLU A 90 4.72 5.19 -15.44
CA GLU A 90 4.65 6.65 -15.36
C GLU A 90 3.33 7.13 -14.74
N PHE A 91 2.20 6.53 -15.11
CA PHE A 91 0.88 6.88 -14.57
C PHE A 91 0.74 6.49 -13.10
N PHE A 92 1.21 5.30 -12.69
CA PHE A 92 1.20 4.90 -11.29
C PHE A 92 2.06 5.82 -10.44
N ARG A 93 3.32 6.04 -10.83
CA ARG A 93 4.24 6.93 -10.10
C ARG A 93 3.71 8.36 -10.03
N GLY A 94 3.18 8.88 -11.14
CA GLY A 94 2.59 10.22 -11.20
C GLY A 94 1.34 10.38 -10.33
N ALA A 95 0.67 9.29 -9.96
CA ALA A 95 -0.46 9.28 -9.03
C ALA A 95 -0.06 8.99 -7.58
N GLY A 96 1.24 8.81 -7.28
CA GLY A 96 1.73 8.44 -5.95
C GLY A 96 1.59 6.95 -5.62
N ILE A 97 1.31 6.10 -6.62
CA ILE A 97 1.25 4.64 -6.44
C ILE A 97 2.62 4.06 -6.74
N ASP A 98 3.21 3.35 -5.77
CA ASP A 98 4.35 2.48 -6.03
C ASP A 98 3.89 1.32 -6.93
N PRO A 99 4.44 1.14 -8.15
CA PRO A 99 4.05 0.04 -9.01
C PRO A 99 4.19 -1.34 -8.35
N ALA A 100 5.09 -1.51 -7.38
CA ALA A 100 5.21 -2.76 -6.65
C ALA A 100 3.96 -3.11 -5.80
N GLU A 101 3.14 -2.13 -5.42
CA GLU A 101 1.88 -2.32 -4.69
C GLU A 101 0.72 -2.84 -5.57
N VAL A 102 0.92 -2.88 -6.89
CA VAL A 102 -0.12 -3.23 -7.86
C VAL A 102 0.21 -4.57 -8.51
N VAL A 103 -0.56 -5.62 -8.22
CA VAL A 103 -0.45 -6.88 -8.98
C VAL A 103 -1.08 -6.66 -10.35
N PRO A 104 -0.36 -6.84 -11.46
CA PRO A 104 -0.95 -6.82 -12.79
C PRO A 104 -1.65 -8.16 -13.07
N TRP A 105 -2.80 -8.09 -13.74
CA TRP A 105 -3.54 -9.26 -14.21
C TRP A 105 -4.31 -8.95 -15.49
N ASN A 106 -4.71 -10.00 -16.21
CA ASN A 106 -5.51 -9.87 -17.41
C ASN A 106 -6.87 -10.55 -17.25
N ALA A 107 -7.92 -9.88 -17.71
CA ALA A 107 -9.29 -10.37 -17.73
C ALA A 107 -9.39 -11.72 -18.45
N TYR A 108 -8.65 -11.89 -19.54
CA TYR A 108 -8.33 -13.19 -20.11
C TYR A 108 -6.83 -13.48 -19.89
N PRO A 109 -6.45 -14.43 -19.03
CA PRO A 109 -5.04 -14.64 -18.63
C PRO A 109 -4.07 -15.09 -19.73
N TRP A 110 -4.59 -15.68 -20.81
CA TRP A 110 -3.78 -16.24 -21.89
C TRP A 110 -3.63 -15.28 -23.06
N TYR A 111 -2.51 -15.33 -23.77
CA TYR A 111 -2.27 -14.46 -24.92
C TYR A 111 -3.02 -14.99 -26.15
N ILE A 112 -3.90 -14.17 -26.75
CA ILE A 112 -4.72 -14.58 -27.92
C ILE A 112 -4.54 -13.69 -29.14
N ASN A 113 -3.64 -12.70 -29.07
CA ASN A 113 -3.34 -11.74 -30.14
C ASN A 113 -4.59 -11.14 -30.82
N SER A 114 -5.70 -11.06 -30.10
CA SER A 114 -7.02 -10.71 -30.62
C SER A 114 -7.91 -10.24 -29.48
N LYS A 115 -9.06 -9.65 -29.80
CA LYS A 115 -9.98 -9.21 -28.75
C LYS A 115 -10.70 -10.43 -28.14
N PRO A 116 -10.68 -10.60 -26.81
CA PRO A 116 -11.40 -11.71 -26.18
C PRO A 116 -12.91 -11.60 -26.40
N THR A 117 -13.54 -12.74 -26.68
CA THR A 117 -15.00 -12.85 -26.72
C THR A 117 -15.60 -12.76 -25.31
N ARG A 118 -16.92 -12.61 -25.22
CA ARG A 118 -17.62 -12.61 -23.93
C ARG A 118 -17.40 -13.93 -23.18
N GLU A 119 -17.41 -15.05 -23.90
CA GLU A 119 -17.19 -16.39 -23.35
C GLU A 119 -15.76 -16.51 -22.79
N GLN A 120 -14.76 -15.98 -23.51
CA GLN A 120 -13.38 -15.93 -23.01
C GLN A 120 -13.26 -15.06 -21.76
N LEU A 121 -13.87 -13.87 -21.73
CA LEU A 121 -13.91 -13.04 -20.51
C LEU A 121 -14.60 -13.78 -19.36
N GLN A 122 -15.65 -14.55 -19.64
CA GLN A 122 -16.34 -15.36 -18.64
C GLN A 122 -15.45 -16.51 -18.12
N GLN A 123 -14.67 -17.16 -18.99
CA GLN A 123 -13.66 -18.15 -18.57
C GLN A 123 -12.60 -17.54 -17.65
N GLY A 124 -12.26 -16.27 -17.85
CA GLY A 124 -11.31 -15.53 -17.02
C GLY A 124 -11.80 -15.21 -15.60
N THR A 125 -13.11 -15.32 -15.34
CA THR A 125 -13.67 -15.03 -14.00
C THR A 125 -13.21 -16.01 -12.93
N GLU A 126 -13.04 -17.29 -13.25
CA GLU A 126 -12.57 -18.29 -12.29
C GLU A 126 -11.07 -18.11 -11.93
N PRO A 127 -10.14 -17.93 -12.88
CA PRO A 127 -8.78 -17.50 -12.58
C PRO A 127 -8.72 -16.24 -11.73
N LEU A 128 -9.53 -15.22 -12.04
CA LEU A 128 -9.60 -13.98 -11.26
C LEU A 128 -10.09 -14.23 -9.83
N ARG A 129 -11.09 -15.11 -9.64
CA ARG A 129 -11.58 -15.50 -8.30
C ARG A 129 -10.46 -16.11 -7.46
N ARG A 130 -9.71 -17.04 -8.06
CA ARG A 130 -8.59 -17.73 -7.41
C ARG A 130 -7.47 -16.75 -7.07
N LEU A 131 -7.13 -15.83 -7.98
CA LEU A 131 -6.16 -14.78 -7.72
C LEU A 131 -6.58 -13.89 -6.56
N ILE A 132 -7.81 -13.35 -6.57
CA ILE A 132 -8.28 -12.44 -5.50
C ILE A 132 -8.26 -13.14 -4.14
N ALA A 133 -8.49 -14.45 -4.08
CA ALA A 133 -8.40 -15.23 -2.84
C ALA A 133 -6.98 -15.28 -2.26
N LEU A 134 -5.94 -15.18 -3.11
CA LEU A 134 -4.53 -15.11 -2.71
C LEU A 134 -4.07 -13.71 -2.28
N LEU A 135 -4.91 -12.67 -2.44
CA LEU A 135 -4.57 -11.28 -2.14
C LEU A 135 -5.31 -10.81 -0.88
N PRO A 136 -4.94 -11.24 0.35
CA PRO A 136 -5.69 -10.93 1.57
C PRO A 136 -5.83 -9.42 1.84
N HIS A 137 -4.83 -8.64 1.42
CA HIS A 137 -4.78 -7.19 1.61
C HIS A 137 -5.35 -6.38 0.45
N LEU A 138 -5.95 -7.02 -0.56
CA LEU A 138 -6.55 -6.29 -1.69
C LEU A 138 -7.63 -5.31 -1.21
N ARG A 139 -7.55 -4.07 -1.70
CA ARG A 139 -8.49 -2.97 -1.40
C ARG A 139 -9.02 -2.29 -2.64
N VAL A 140 -8.21 -2.18 -3.69
CA VAL A 140 -8.64 -1.55 -4.93
C VAL A 140 -8.36 -2.42 -6.15
N VAL A 141 -9.34 -2.51 -7.04
CA VAL A 141 -9.20 -3.08 -8.38
C VAL A 141 -9.26 -1.94 -9.39
N ILE A 142 -8.18 -1.79 -10.17
CA ILE A 142 -8.04 -0.77 -11.21
C ILE A 142 -8.35 -1.44 -12.55
N LEU A 143 -9.46 -1.04 -13.17
CA LEU A 143 -9.95 -1.61 -14.42
C LEU A 143 -9.46 -0.75 -15.58
N GLU A 144 -8.45 -1.22 -16.30
CA GLU A 144 -7.79 -0.49 -17.38
C GLU A 144 -8.36 -0.89 -18.74
N GLY A 145 -9.41 -0.18 -19.15
CA GLY A 145 -10.09 -0.37 -20.44
C GLY A 145 -11.43 -1.07 -20.34
N ILE A 146 -12.16 -1.03 -21.46
CA ILE A 146 -13.57 -1.49 -21.54
C ILE A 146 -13.73 -2.98 -21.29
N ASP A 147 -12.79 -3.81 -21.76
CA ASP A 147 -12.87 -5.27 -21.63
C ASP A 147 -12.53 -5.71 -20.20
N ALA A 148 -11.61 -5.01 -19.53
CA ALA A 148 -11.34 -5.18 -18.11
C ALA A 148 -12.58 -4.86 -17.27
N LYS A 149 -13.27 -3.76 -17.59
CA LYS A 149 -14.54 -3.40 -16.95
C LYS A 149 -15.61 -4.48 -17.19
N ALA A 150 -15.79 -4.93 -18.42
CA ALA A 150 -16.77 -5.95 -18.76
C ALA A 150 -16.52 -7.28 -18.02
N ALA A 151 -15.26 -7.70 -17.92
CA ALA A 151 -14.89 -8.90 -17.15
C ALA A 151 -15.15 -8.74 -15.65
N TRP A 152 -14.87 -7.55 -15.09
CA TRP A 152 -15.20 -7.26 -13.70
C TRP A 152 -16.70 -7.27 -13.44
N ASP A 153 -17.51 -6.73 -14.36
CA ASP A 153 -18.97 -6.77 -14.24
C ASP A 153 -19.49 -8.23 -14.22
N LEU A 154 -18.95 -9.10 -15.10
CA LEU A 154 -19.25 -10.54 -15.08
C LEU A 154 -18.83 -11.20 -13.76
N PHE A 155 -17.66 -10.82 -13.24
CA PHE A 155 -17.14 -11.32 -11.97
C PHE A 155 -18.03 -10.92 -10.79
N VAL A 156 -18.40 -9.63 -10.68
CA VAL A 156 -19.26 -9.10 -9.61
C VAL A 156 -20.68 -9.66 -9.68
N ALA A 157 -21.21 -9.95 -10.87
CA ALA A 157 -22.51 -10.61 -11.01
C ALA A 157 -22.55 -11.97 -10.27
N ARG A 158 -21.42 -12.69 -10.20
CA ARG A 158 -21.31 -13.98 -9.51
C ARG A 158 -20.76 -13.87 -8.08
N HIS A 159 -19.88 -12.90 -7.81
CA HIS A 159 -19.09 -12.82 -6.58
C HIS A 159 -19.26 -11.50 -5.81
N GLY A 160 -20.24 -10.67 -6.16
CA GLY A 160 -20.39 -9.32 -5.59
C GLY A 160 -20.57 -9.28 -4.07
N ALA A 161 -21.22 -10.29 -3.47
CA ALA A 161 -21.30 -10.38 -2.01
C ALA A 161 -19.93 -10.58 -1.35
N TRP A 162 -19.07 -11.42 -1.96
CA TRP A 162 -17.71 -11.64 -1.49
C TRP A 162 -16.84 -10.40 -1.65
N VAL A 163 -16.92 -9.71 -2.79
CA VAL A 163 -16.22 -8.44 -3.04
C VAL A 163 -16.60 -7.39 -1.99
N ARG A 164 -17.90 -7.23 -1.70
CA ARG A 164 -18.40 -6.30 -0.67
C ARG A 164 -17.95 -6.69 0.74
N SER A 165 -17.98 -7.98 1.08
CA SER A 165 -17.53 -8.45 2.41
C SER A 165 -16.05 -8.19 2.68
N ARG A 166 -15.27 -7.99 1.61
CA ARG A 166 -13.84 -7.68 1.67
C ARG A 166 -13.53 -6.20 1.45
N GLU A 167 -14.57 -5.37 1.33
CA GLU A 167 -14.46 -3.91 1.13
C GLU A 167 -13.56 -3.55 -0.06
N ILE A 168 -13.64 -4.33 -1.14
CA ILE A 168 -12.84 -4.08 -2.35
C ILE A 168 -13.56 -3.03 -3.20
N GLU A 169 -12.93 -1.88 -3.38
CA GLU A 169 -13.36 -0.85 -4.32
C GLU A 169 -12.87 -1.17 -5.74
N ALA A 170 -13.71 -0.90 -6.74
CA ALA A 170 -13.32 -1.01 -8.14
C ALA A 170 -13.41 0.37 -8.82
N VAL A 171 -12.32 0.79 -9.46
CA VAL A 171 -12.23 2.05 -10.21
C VAL A 171 -11.95 1.75 -11.68
N SER A 172 -12.54 2.50 -12.61
CA SER A 172 -12.43 2.22 -14.05
C SER A 172 -11.87 3.40 -14.82
N THR A 173 -10.95 3.09 -15.74
CA THR A 173 -10.24 4.07 -16.54
C THR A 173 -9.97 3.56 -17.96
N TYR A 174 -9.42 4.41 -18.81
CA TYR A 174 -8.92 4.06 -20.13
C TYR A 174 -7.67 3.17 -20.03
N HIS A 175 -7.46 2.32 -21.03
CA HIS A 175 -6.23 1.54 -21.13
C HIS A 175 -5.02 2.47 -21.36
N PRO A 176 -3.86 2.27 -20.71
CA PRO A 176 -2.74 3.21 -20.72
C PRO A 176 -2.01 3.33 -22.07
N SER A 177 -2.26 2.41 -23.01
CA SER A 177 -1.65 2.42 -24.34
C SER A 177 -2.02 3.66 -25.15
N ARG A 178 -1.06 4.17 -25.94
CA ARG A 178 -1.29 5.30 -26.86
C ARG A 178 -2.43 5.06 -27.85
N GLN A 179 -2.59 3.83 -28.33
CA GLN A 179 -3.65 3.46 -29.27
C GLN A 179 -5.04 3.65 -28.66
N ALA A 180 -5.24 3.23 -27.41
CA ALA A 180 -6.52 3.41 -26.70
C ALA A 180 -6.86 4.88 -26.43
N LEU A 181 -5.85 5.74 -26.32
CA LEU A 181 -6.01 7.17 -26.06
C LEU A 181 -6.04 8.00 -27.34
N GLN A 182 -5.83 7.39 -28.50
CA GLN A 182 -5.82 8.09 -29.77
C GLN A 182 -7.20 8.69 -30.07
N HIS A 183 -7.19 9.96 -30.44
CA HIS A 183 -8.35 10.71 -30.87
C HIS A 183 -7.89 11.88 -31.76
N PRO A 184 -8.64 12.30 -32.79
CA PRO A 184 -8.26 13.44 -33.64
C PRO A 184 -8.09 14.74 -32.85
N ASP A 185 -9.03 15.03 -31.95
CA ASP A 185 -9.03 16.23 -31.10
C ASP A 185 -8.00 16.12 -29.96
N PRO A 186 -7.02 17.05 -29.85
CA PRO A 186 -6.11 17.13 -28.72
C PRO A 186 -6.77 17.26 -27.35
N ALA A 187 -7.84 18.05 -27.23
CA ALA A 187 -8.50 18.28 -25.94
C ALA A 187 -9.12 16.98 -25.40
N GLU A 188 -9.67 16.15 -26.28
CA GLU A 188 -10.18 14.84 -25.91
C GLU A 188 -9.06 13.87 -25.48
N ARG A 189 -7.86 13.94 -26.08
CA ARG A 189 -6.71 13.16 -25.62
C ARG A 189 -6.30 13.57 -24.20
N ASP A 190 -6.22 14.87 -23.94
CA ASP A 190 -5.88 15.41 -22.62
C ASP A 190 -6.94 15.04 -21.57
N ARG A 191 -8.23 15.11 -21.92
CA ARG A 191 -9.34 14.67 -21.06
C ARG A 191 -9.21 13.19 -20.69
N ARG A 192 -8.86 12.33 -21.64
CA ARG A 192 -8.66 10.88 -21.39
C ARG A 192 -7.47 10.62 -20.48
N GLU A 193 -6.36 11.34 -20.68
CA GLU A 193 -5.20 11.22 -19.79
C GLU A 193 -5.51 11.72 -18.37
N GLU A 194 -6.23 12.84 -18.24
CA GLU A 194 -6.66 13.35 -16.94
C GLU A 194 -7.66 12.41 -16.24
N HIS A 195 -8.52 11.73 -17.00
CA HIS A 195 -9.36 10.65 -16.47
C HIS A 195 -8.52 9.52 -15.87
N ILE A 196 -7.43 9.13 -16.54
CA ILE A 196 -6.47 8.16 -15.97
C ILE A 196 -5.86 8.69 -14.68
N ARG A 197 -5.29 9.90 -14.70
CA ARG A 197 -4.61 10.48 -13.52
C ARG A 197 -5.55 10.62 -12.32
N SER A 198 -6.77 11.11 -12.53
CA SER A 198 -7.75 11.28 -11.45
C SER A 198 -8.26 9.96 -10.90
N THR A 199 -8.47 8.95 -11.76
CA THR A 199 -8.85 7.59 -11.34
C THR A 199 -7.74 6.94 -10.51
N LEU A 200 -6.48 7.06 -10.94
CA LEU A 200 -5.34 6.54 -10.19
C LEU A 200 -5.12 7.29 -8.88
N ARG A 201 -5.35 8.61 -8.84
CA ARG A 201 -5.37 9.35 -7.56
C ARG A 201 -6.44 8.84 -6.59
N ARG A 202 -7.60 8.38 -7.09
CA ARG A 202 -8.59 7.69 -6.24
C ARG A 202 -8.05 6.36 -5.74
N ALA A 203 -7.47 5.54 -6.61
CA ALA A 203 -6.87 4.27 -6.22
C ALA A 203 -5.77 4.46 -5.16
N ALA A 204 -4.90 5.46 -5.31
CA ALA A 204 -3.88 5.83 -4.34
C ALA A 204 -4.49 6.13 -2.96
N ARG A 205 -5.55 6.95 -2.91
CA ARG A 205 -6.27 7.22 -1.67
C ARG A 205 -6.81 5.95 -1.01
N VAL A 206 -7.39 5.02 -1.77
CA VAL A 206 -7.88 3.75 -1.21
C VAL A 206 -6.72 2.89 -0.66
N ILE A 207 -5.59 2.85 -1.36
CA ILE A 207 -4.37 2.16 -0.89
C ILE A 207 -3.88 2.78 0.43
N ASP A 208 -3.91 4.11 0.54
CA ASP A 208 -3.45 4.87 1.70
C ASP A 208 -4.42 4.83 2.89
N GLU A 209 -5.73 4.94 2.65
CA GLU A 209 -6.80 4.87 3.66
C GLU A 209 -6.82 3.51 4.38
N HIS A 210 -6.40 2.45 3.70
CA HIS A 210 -6.29 1.11 4.28
C HIS A 210 -4.88 0.72 4.72
N ASP A 211 -3.91 1.63 4.54
CA ASP A 211 -2.61 1.58 5.21
C ASP A 211 -2.75 1.92 6.71
N THR A 212 -3.77 2.69 7.07
CA THR A 212 -3.97 3.21 8.44
C THR A 212 -4.88 2.33 9.31
N GLY A 213 -5.11 1.06 8.92
CA GLY A 213 -5.63 0.02 9.82
C GLY A 213 -4.55 -0.47 10.81
N PRO A 214 -4.92 -0.97 12.01
CA PRO A 214 -4.00 -1.03 13.15
C PRO A 214 -2.85 -2.01 12.89
N GLY A 215 -1.63 -1.50 12.66
CA GLY A 215 -0.40 -2.29 12.77
C GLY A 215 0.52 -2.40 11.56
N ALA A 216 0.44 -1.56 10.52
CA ALA A 216 1.42 -1.59 9.43
C ALA A 216 1.99 -0.20 9.11
N GLU A 217 3.17 0.09 9.66
CA GLU A 217 4.07 1.16 9.20
C GLU A 217 4.33 1.08 7.69
N LYS A 218 4.24 2.21 6.99
CA LYS A 218 4.92 2.40 5.71
C LYS A 218 6.36 2.85 5.94
N PRO A 219 7.34 2.36 5.15
CA PRO A 219 8.64 3.00 5.06
C PRO A 219 8.47 4.36 4.36
N SER A 220 8.65 5.43 5.13
CA SER A 220 8.79 6.80 4.61
C SER A 220 10.12 6.97 3.86
N PRO A 221 10.18 7.89 2.88
CA PRO A 221 11.40 8.20 2.14
C PRO A 221 12.50 8.61 3.11
N SER A 222 13.70 8.08 2.87
CA SER A 222 14.92 8.26 3.66
C SER A 222 14.96 9.59 4.43
N ALA A 223 14.91 9.47 5.76
CA ALA A 223 15.11 10.56 6.70
C ALA A 223 16.42 11.31 6.40
N PRO A 224 16.50 12.62 6.73
CA PRO A 224 17.78 13.33 6.70
C PRO A 224 18.82 12.54 7.52
N GLU A 225 19.98 12.29 6.93
CA GLU A 225 21.05 11.49 7.52
C GLU A 225 21.33 11.94 8.97
N GLY A 226 21.13 11.03 9.94
CA GLY A 226 21.55 11.21 11.34
C GLY A 226 20.46 11.17 12.41
N LEU A 227 19.17 11.35 12.09
CA LEU A 227 18.09 11.19 13.07
C LEU A 227 17.35 9.86 12.82
N GLY A 228 17.74 8.81 13.54
CA GLY A 228 17.11 7.50 13.44
C GLY A 228 15.70 7.47 14.03
N VAL A 229 14.90 6.50 13.61
CA VAL A 229 13.58 6.21 14.21
C VAL A 229 13.75 5.86 15.70
N ILE A 230 12.89 6.42 16.55
CA ILE A 230 12.79 6.02 17.96
C ILE A 230 11.65 5.00 18.05
N ASP A 231 11.93 3.79 18.49
CA ASP A 231 10.94 2.74 18.77
C ASP A 231 11.19 2.26 20.20
N VAL A 232 10.32 2.66 21.12
CA VAL A 232 10.47 2.39 22.55
C VAL A 232 9.20 1.81 23.13
N ASP A 233 9.38 0.90 24.06
CA ASP A 233 8.29 0.36 24.86
C ASP A 233 8.24 1.06 26.22
N VAL A 234 7.19 1.83 26.45
CA VAL A 234 6.97 2.54 27.72
C VAL A 234 6.19 1.62 28.64
N ILE A 235 6.82 1.26 29.76
CA ILE A 235 6.19 0.47 30.81
C ILE A 235 5.59 1.41 31.86
N GLY A 236 4.32 1.20 32.20
CA GLY A 236 3.59 2.01 33.18
C GLY A 236 2.16 2.27 32.77
N ARG A 237 1.29 2.63 33.72
CA ARG A 237 -0.13 2.85 33.44
C ARG A 237 -0.33 4.12 32.58
N PRO A 238 -0.89 4.01 31.35
CA PRO A 238 -1.28 5.18 30.59
C PRO A 238 -2.33 6.00 31.32
N ALA A 239 -2.17 7.32 31.32
CA ALA A 239 -3.01 8.21 32.10
C ALA A 239 -3.33 9.46 31.28
N ALA A 240 -4.59 9.92 31.36
CA ALA A 240 -5.00 11.17 30.73
C ALA A 240 -4.58 12.40 31.55
N ALA A 241 -4.63 13.56 30.92
CA ALA A 241 -4.39 14.83 31.60
C ALA A 241 -5.34 15.03 32.79
N SER A 242 -4.85 15.72 33.82
CA SER A 242 -5.55 16.02 35.07
C SER A 242 -6.01 14.76 35.85
N THR A 243 -5.35 13.62 35.65
CA THR A 243 -5.57 12.41 36.45
C THR A 243 -4.43 12.22 37.47
N PRO A 244 -4.65 11.52 38.61
CA PRO A 244 -3.61 11.29 39.60
C PRO A 244 -2.33 10.62 39.05
N SER A 245 -2.50 9.82 37.99
CA SER A 245 -1.41 9.05 37.36
C SER A 245 -0.70 9.80 36.23
N GLU A 246 -1.15 11.01 35.86
CA GLU A 246 -0.59 11.78 34.72
C GLU A 246 0.92 12.00 34.87
N LEU A 247 1.37 12.46 36.04
CA LEU A 247 2.78 12.77 36.28
C LEU A 247 3.68 11.53 36.22
N LEU A 248 3.19 10.40 36.74
CA LEU A 248 3.91 9.12 36.69
C LEU A 248 4.01 8.62 35.24
N TRP A 249 2.93 8.74 34.47
CA TRP A 249 2.93 8.39 33.05
C TRP A 249 3.92 9.24 32.25
N ARG A 250 3.89 10.56 32.43
CA ARG A 250 4.84 11.49 31.79
C ARG A 250 6.30 11.18 32.13
N ALA A 251 6.57 10.80 33.38
CA ALA A 251 7.91 10.41 33.81
C ALA A 251 8.37 9.11 33.14
N ALA A 252 7.49 8.11 33.01
CA ALA A 252 7.78 6.86 32.32
C ALA A 252 8.09 7.09 30.82
N VAL A 253 7.27 7.91 30.14
CA VAL A 253 7.51 8.29 28.73
C VAL A 253 8.84 9.02 28.59
N THR A 254 9.11 10.01 29.44
CA THR A 254 10.38 10.78 29.41
C THR A 254 11.59 9.87 29.62
N ALA A 255 11.50 8.91 30.54
CA ALA A 255 12.57 7.96 30.84
C ALA A 255 12.84 7.02 29.65
N ALA A 256 11.79 6.50 29.01
CA ALA A 256 11.90 5.61 27.86
C ALA A 256 12.51 6.31 26.63
N ILE A 257 12.18 7.59 26.40
CA ILE A 257 12.70 8.38 25.28
C ILE A 257 14.17 8.76 25.50
N GLY A 258 14.53 9.13 26.73
CA GLY A 258 15.85 9.65 27.07
C GLY A 258 16.09 11.09 26.58
N ARG A 259 17.35 11.52 26.57
CA ARG A 259 17.77 12.85 26.09
C ARG A 259 18.51 12.73 24.77
N ARG A 260 18.15 13.55 23.78
CA ARG A 260 18.82 13.61 22.48
C ARG A 260 18.89 15.06 21.98
N GLU A 261 19.86 15.34 21.13
CA GLU A 261 19.87 16.55 20.33
C GLU A 261 18.96 16.35 19.12
N VAL A 262 18.03 17.30 18.92
CA VAL A 262 17.06 17.26 17.84
C VAL A 262 17.29 18.49 16.97
N PRO A 263 17.77 18.34 15.72
CA PRO A 263 17.99 19.47 14.82
C PRO A 263 16.71 20.29 14.60
N ASP A 264 16.85 21.59 14.38
CA ASP A 264 15.73 22.46 13.99
C ASP A 264 15.16 22.04 12.63
N GLY A 265 13.87 22.32 12.40
CA GLY A 265 13.24 22.12 11.10
C GLY A 265 12.85 20.67 10.75
N VAL A 266 13.23 19.68 11.55
CA VAL A 266 12.77 18.29 11.38
C VAL A 266 11.30 18.19 11.79
N ARG A 267 10.48 17.59 10.92
CA ARG A 267 9.08 17.26 11.21
C ARG A 267 8.96 15.79 11.63
N PHE A 268 7.90 15.41 12.32
CA PHE A 268 7.74 14.06 12.88
C PHE A 268 6.39 13.44 12.56
N ALA A 269 6.39 12.13 12.34
CA ALA A 269 5.23 11.29 12.52
C ALA A 269 5.36 10.52 13.83
N ILE A 270 4.24 10.38 14.55
CA ILE A 270 4.18 9.62 15.79
C ILE A 270 3.15 8.51 15.66
N GLU A 271 3.58 7.30 16.00
CA GLU A 271 2.70 6.15 16.16
C GLU A 271 2.70 5.72 17.62
N VAL A 272 1.51 5.50 18.17
CA VAL A 272 1.34 5.04 19.55
C VAL A 272 0.28 3.96 19.65
N GLU A 273 0.63 2.85 20.31
CA GLU A 273 -0.32 1.83 20.73
C GLU A 273 -0.34 1.77 22.25
N PHE A 274 -1.46 2.21 22.85
CA PHE A 274 -1.67 2.14 24.29
C PHE A 274 -2.16 0.75 24.71
N ARG A 275 -1.51 0.18 25.72
CA ARG A 275 -1.92 -1.05 26.42
C ARG A 275 -2.51 -0.67 27.77
N LEU A 276 -3.83 -0.76 27.86
CA LEU A 276 -4.58 -0.33 29.02
C LEU A 276 -4.79 -1.49 30.01
N PRO A 277 -4.72 -1.25 31.33
CA PRO A 277 -4.97 -2.30 32.31
C PRO A 277 -6.41 -2.83 32.20
N SER A 278 -6.63 -4.06 32.63
CA SER A 278 -7.94 -4.72 32.56
C SER A 278 -8.99 -4.11 33.52
N SER A 279 -8.56 -3.41 34.56
CA SER A 279 -9.44 -2.76 35.55
C SER A 279 -9.40 -1.24 35.44
N ARG A 280 -10.57 -0.60 35.38
CA ARG A 280 -10.72 0.86 35.42
C ARG A 280 -10.79 1.38 36.85
N GLU A 281 -10.06 2.45 37.13
CA GLU A 281 -10.25 3.29 38.31
C GLU A 281 -11.35 4.31 38.05
N ARG A 282 -11.94 4.85 39.14
CA ARG A 282 -13.12 5.72 39.12
C ARG A 282 -12.97 6.99 38.25
N ASN A 283 -11.73 7.42 38.00
CA ASN A 283 -11.40 8.64 37.27
C ASN A 283 -10.62 8.39 35.97
N ASP A 284 -10.55 7.14 35.49
CA ASP A 284 -9.87 6.82 34.24
C ASP A 284 -10.60 7.43 33.04
N ARG A 285 -9.88 8.26 32.29
CA ARG A 285 -10.26 8.77 30.97
C ARG A 285 -9.32 8.13 29.95
N TRP A 286 -9.81 7.12 29.25
CA TRP A 286 -9.03 6.33 28.29
C TRP A 286 -9.46 6.58 26.85
N ASP A 287 -10.19 7.66 26.60
CA ASP A 287 -10.30 8.24 25.27
C ASP A 287 -8.90 8.49 24.69
N VAL A 288 -8.77 8.25 23.38
CA VAL A 288 -7.44 8.23 22.75
C VAL A 288 -6.81 9.61 22.81
N ASP A 289 -7.58 10.65 22.55
CA ASP A 289 -7.20 12.05 22.69
C ASP A 289 -6.76 12.41 24.11
N GLY A 290 -7.46 11.96 25.15
CA GLY A 290 -7.06 12.18 26.54
C GLY A 290 -5.71 11.56 26.90
N LEU A 291 -5.37 10.40 26.32
CA LEU A 291 -4.07 9.74 26.52
C LEU A 291 -2.94 10.38 25.70
N LEU A 292 -3.25 10.97 24.55
CA LEU A 292 -2.25 11.60 23.68
C LEU A 292 -1.63 12.83 24.32
N THR A 293 -2.43 13.71 24.91
CA THR A 293 -1.96 14.98 25.50
C THR A 293 -0.77 14.82 26.46
N PRO A 294 -0.89 14.08 27.59
CA PRO A 294 0.24 13.92 28.50
C PRO A 294 1.39 13.11 27.90
N THR A 295 1.11 12.22 26.94
CA THR A 295 2.15 11.47 26.23
C THR A 295 3.01 12.43 25.40
N PHE A 296 2.40 13.31 24.61
CA PHE A 296 3.11 14.26 23.74
C PHE A 296 3.86 15.33 24.52
N GLU A 297 3.29 15.80 25.63
CA GLU A 297 3.99 16.72 26.53
C GLU A 297 5.29 16.13 27.11
N ALA A 298 5.45 14.81 27.10
CA ALA A 298 6.65 14.11 27.57
C ALA A 298 7.66 13.79 26.45
N LEU A 299 7.39 14.16 25.19
CA LEU A 299 8.24 13.82 24.04
C LEU A 299 9.36 14.81 23.74
N GLY A 300 9.61 15.79 24.61
CA GLY A 300 10.60 16.84 24.31
C GLY A 300 12.01 16.32 24.03
N GLY A 301 12.40 15.18 24.62
CA GLY A 301 13.67 14.50 24.32
C GLY A 301 13.75 13.85 22.93
N ALA A 302 12.62 13.68 22.25
CA ALA A 302 12.51 13.07 20.92
C ALA A 302 12.24 14.09 19.81
N ILE A 303 11.35 15.06 20.06
CA ILE A 303 10.91 16.03 19.03
C ILE A 303 11.51 17.43 19.25
N GLY A 304 12.28 17.61 20.31
CA GLY A 304 12.82 18.90 20.72
C GLY A 304 11.84 19.68 21.62
N TRP A 305 12.33 20.82 22.09
CA TRP A 305 11.61 21.69 23.02
C TRP A 305 11.28 23.03 22.34
N ARG A 306 10.09 23.57 22.59
CA ARG A 306 9.68 24.88 22.05
C ARG A 306 10.64 25.98 22.49
N ARG A 307 10.96 26.90 21.57
CA ARG A 307 11.74 28.11 21.85
C ARG A 307 10.83 29.21 22.41
N GLY A 308 11.06 29.63 23.66
CA GLY A 308 10.28 30.70 24.28
C GLY A 308 10.58 30.88 25.77
N GLN A 309 9.97 31.88 26.39
CA GLN A 309 10.01 32.07 27.85
C GLN A 309 8.88 31.28 28.52
N GLY A 310 9.22 30.39 29.45
CA GLY A 310 8.25 29.58 30.19
C GLY A 310 8.81 28.22 30.61
N ARG A 311 7.93 27.36 31.13
CA ARG A 311 8.26 25.96 31.45
C ARG A 311 8.58 25.22 30.14
N PRO A 312 9.65 24.38 30.09
CA PRO A 312 9.95 23.58 28.90
C PRO A 312 8.75 22.73 28.48
N GLN A 313 8.37 22.84 27.20
CA GLN A 313 7.30 22.07 26.58
C GLN A 313 7.85 21.37 25.34
N ALA A 314 7.44 20.13 25.12
CA ALA A 314 7.72 19.42 23.88
C ALA A 314 7.18 20.22 22.69
N ASP A 315 7.92 20.23 21.59
CA ASP A 315 7.54 20.98 20.39
C ASP A 315 6.58 20.18 19.49
N ASP A 316 5.35 20.04 19.96
CA ASP A 316 4.29 19.27 19.30
C ASP A 316 3.83 19.88 17.96
N GLU A 317 4.11 21.15 17.70
CA GLU A 317 3.92 21.80 16.39
C GLU A 317 4.74 21.16 15.28
N ARG A 318 5.76 20.37 15.63
CA ARG A 318 6.61 19.63 14.69
C ARG A 318 6.02 18.28 14.27
N ILE A 319 4.87 17.90 14.83
CA ILE A 319 4.20 16.64 14.51
C ILE A 319 3.23 16.87 13.34
N ASP A 320 3.49 16.23 12.20
CA ASP A 320 2.63 16.31 11.00
C ASP A 320 1.65 15.15 10.89
N ARG A 321 1.96 14.02 11.53
CA ARG A 321 1.15 12.80 11.46
C ARG A 321 1.07 12.11 12.81
N ILE A 322 -0.12 11.69 13.19
CA ILE A 322 -0.38 10.89 14.39
C ILE A 322 -1.16 9.64 13.98
N VAL A 323 -0.69 8.47 14.41
CA VAL A 323 -1.45 7.22 14.40
C VAL A 323 -1.55 6.75 15.84
N ALA A 324 -2.77 6.63 16.36
CA ALA A 324 -2.99 6.27 17.75
C ALA A 324 -4.01 5.14 17.85
N SER A 325 -3.68 4.13 18.64
CA SER A 325 -4.57 3.01 18.94
C SER A 325 -4.50 2.66 20.42
N LYS A 326 -5.52 1.96 20.90
CA LYS A 326 -5.53 1.42 22.26
C LYS A 326 -6.12 0.04 22.26
N ARG A 327 -5.61 -0.81 23.16
CA ARG A 327 -6.18 -2.12 23.44
C ARG A 327 -6.02 -2.48 24.91
N PRO A 328 -6.80 -3.42 25.43
CA PRO A 328 -6.49 -4.03 26.72
C PRO A 328 -5.12 -4.73 26.66
N ALA A 329 -4.36 -4.61 27.74
CA ALA A 329 -3.18 -5.45 27.97
C ALA A 329 -3.62 -6.92 28.10
N THR A 330 -2.83 -7.84 27.53
CA THR A 330 -3.05 -9.28 27.73
C THR A 330 -2.60 -9.69 29.14
N ARG A 331 -2.91 -10.92 29.57
CA ARG A 331 -2.57 -11.39 30.94
C ARG A 331 -1.08 -11.39 31.24
N ASP A 332 -0.25 -11.56 30.21
CA ASP A 332 1.21 -11.71 30.31
C ASP A 332 1.95 -10.42 29.90
N GLU A 333 1.24 -9.30 29.83
CA GLU A 333 1.75 -8.05 29.28
C GLU A 333 1.50 -6.88 30.23
N GLU A 334 2.53 -6.07 30.46
CA GLU A 334 2.40 -4.89 31.31
C GLU A 334 1.67 -3.73 30.60
N PRO A 335 0.81 -2.98 31.32
CA PRO A 335 0.26 -1.74 30.82
C PRO A 335 1.35 -0.77 30.40
N GLY A 336 1.09 -0.01 29.35
CA GLY A 336 2.13 0.79 28.74
C GLY A 336 1.73 1.39 27.41
N ALA A 337 2.73 1.80 26.63
CA ALA A 337 2.54 2.13 25.25
C ALA A 337 3.79 1.80 24.43
N ARG A 338 3.60 1.26 23.23
CA ARG A 338 4.66 1.26 22.23
C ARG A 338 4.63 2.58 21.49
N LEU A 339 5.74 3.32 21.54
CA LEU A 339 5.90 4.61 20.88
C LEU A 339 6.90 4.49 19.74
N ARG A 340 6.48 4.91 18.55
CA ARG A 340 7.37 5.08 17.41
C ARG A 340 7.37 6.53 16.93
N ILE A 341 8.54 7.14 16.87
CA ILE A 341 8.71 8.54 16.46
C ILE A 341 9.63 8.55 15.25
N VAL A 342 9.07 8.99 14.13
CA VAL A 342 9.69 8.90 12.81
C VAL A 342 9.98 10.32 12.32
N PRO A 343 11.25 10.70 12.16
CA PRO A 343 11.63 11.93 11.48
C PRO A 343 11.13 11.89 10.03
N LEU A 344 10.46 12.96 9.60
CA LEU A 344 10.00 13.15 8.24
C LEU A 344 11.01 13.95 7.46
N ALA A 345 11.16 13.63 6.17
CA ALA A 345 11.90 14.46 5.24
C ALA A 345 11.28 15.87 5.21
N SER A 346 12.13 16.90 5.15
CA SER A 346 11.65 18.26 4.92
C SER A 346 10.83 18.31 3.61
N PRO A 347 9.71 19.05 3.58
CA PRO A 347 8.88 19.17 2.39
C PRO A 347 9.62 19.78 1.19
#